data_AF-A0A939RTC7-F1
#
_entry.id   AF-A0A939RTC7-F1
#
_cell.length_a   1.000
_cell.length_b   1.000
_cell.length_c   1.000
_cell.angle_alpha   90.00
_cell.angle_beta   90.00
_cell.angle_gamma   90.00
#
_symmetry.space_group_name_H-M   'P 1'
#
loop_
_entity.id
_entity.type
_entity.pdbx_description
1 polymer ?
#
loop_
_entity_poly.entity_id
_entity_poly.type
_entity_poly.pdbx_seq_one_letter_code
_entity_poly.pdbx_strand_id
1 'polypeptide(L)' 'MTAPDDALQACSSCGSTVLTRLPLVLTDGTDVTFISCHVCEVRAWFSQDEAGGWTSIPIASVLERSARKPR' A
#
# COMPACT_ATOMS: atom_id res chain seq x y z
N MET A 1 21.20 1.74 -3.76
CA MET A 1 20.22 0.65 -3.98
C MET A 1 19.23 0.74 -2.83
N THR A 2 18.17 1.54 -2.99
CA THR A 2 17.13 1.69 -1.97
C THR A 2 16.25 0.44 -2.05
N ALA A 3 16.18 -0.34 -0.98
CA ALA A 3 15.35 -1.55 -0.95
C ALA A 3 13.88 -1.17 -1.22
N PRO A 4 13.10 -2.02 -1.90
CA PRO A 4 11.69 -1.74 -2.20
C PRO A 4 10.83 -1.54 -0.94
N ASP A 5 11.33 -1.93 0.23
CA ASP A 5 10.67 -1.73 1.52
C ASP A 5 10.74 -0.27 2.02
N ASP A 6 11.64 0.57 1.51
CA ASP A 6 11.83 1.96 1.99
C ASP A 6 10.55 2.81 1.87
N ALA A 7 9.77 2.56 0.81
CA ALA A 7 8.47 3.19 0.60
C ALA A 7 7.44 2.82 1.68
N LEU A 8 7.63 1.69 2.36
CA LEU A 8 6.85 1.28 3.52
C LEU A 8 7.48 1.77 4.83
N GLN A 9 8.76 2.14 4.85
CA GLN A 9 9.48 2.52 6.07
C GLN A 9 9.20 3.96 6.50
N ALA A 10 9.00 4.88 5.54
CA ALA A 10 8.76 6.31 5.82
C ALA A 10 7.57 6.89 5.04
N CYS A 11 6.90 7.88 5.63
CA CYS A 11 5.83 8.62 4.97
C CYS A 11 6.40 9.42 3.80
N SER A 12 5.89 9.21 2.59
CA SER A 12 6.29 9.98 1.41
C SER A 12 5.94 11.47 1.49
N SER A 13 5.02 11.87 2.38
CA SER A 13 4.58 13.26 2.54
C SER A 13 5.35 14.03 3.61
N CYS A 14 5.60 13.43 4.78
CA CYS A 14 6.25 14.11 5.91
C CYS A 14 7.58 13.48 6.36
N GLY A 15 7.97 12.34 5.80
CA GLY A 15 9.18 11.59 6.18
C GLY A 15 9.10 10.83 7.51
N SER A 16 7.97 10.90 8.23
CA SER A 16 7.81 10.19 9.51
C SER A 16 7.80 8.67 9.33
N THR A 17 8.47 7.96 10.23
CA THR A 17 8.48 6.49 10.31
C THR A 17 7.38 5.94 11.23
N VAL A 18 6.58 6.83 11.86
CA VAL A 18 5.44 6.47 12.70
C VAL A 18 4.24 6.14 11.80
N LEU A 19 4.23 4.91 11.30
CA LEU A 19 3.28 4.40 10.32
C LEU A 19 2.56 3.16 10.85
N THR A 20 1.24 3.09 10.66
CA THR A 20 0.52 1.82 10.68
C THR A 20 0.73 1.13 9.35
N ARG A 21 1.14 -0.15 9.41
CA ARG A 21 1.30 -1.01 8.23
C ARG A 21 0.37 -2.19 8.36
N LEU A 22 -0.47 -2.42 7.36
CA LEU A 22 -1.39 -3.54 7.35
C LEU A 22 -1.29 -4.27 5.99
N PRO A 23 -0.59 -5.42 5.94
CA PRO A 23 -0.60 -6.28 4.75
C PRO A 23 -1.98 -6.95 4.61
N LEU A 24 -2.51 -6.95 3.40
CA LEU A 24 -3.84 -7.42 3.02
C LEU A 24 -3.73 -8.16 1.69
N VAL A 25 -4.52 -9.21 1.52
CA VAL A 25 -4.73 -9.86 0.23
C VAL A 25 -6.12 -9.48 -0.25
N LEU A 26 -6.21 -8.84 -1.41
CA LEU A 26 -7.49 -8.44 -1.99
C LEU A 26 -8.27 -9.65 -2.51
N THR A 27 -9.56 -9.45 -2.80
CA THR A 27 -10.43 -10.52 -3.30
C THR A 27 -10.03 -11.08 -4.66
N ASP A 28 -9.31 -10.29 -5.45
CA ASP A 28 -8.72 -10.73 -6.73
C ASP A 28 -7.41 -11.51 -6.55
N GLY A 29 -6.92 -11.66 -5.31
CA GLY A 29 -5.67 -12.32 -4.98
C GLY A 29 -4.44 -11.40 -4.98
N THR A 30 -4.61 -10.10 -5.24
CA THR A 30 -3.49 -9.14 -5.19
C THR A 30 -3.05 -8.85 -3.76
N ASP A 31 -1.76 -9.03 -3.47
CA ASP A 31 -1.12 -8.55 -2.24
C ASP A 31 -1.00 -7.02 -2.24
N VAL A 32 -1.53 -6.40 -1.19
CA VAL A 32 -1.41 -4.97 -0.95
C VAL A 32 -1.01 -4.67 0.49
N THR A 33 -0.26 -3.59 0.69
CA THR A 33 0.05 -3.04 2.01
C THR A 33 -0.60 -1.69 2.16
N PHE A 34 -1.44 -1.55 3.18
CA PHE A 34 -1.98 -0.27 3.61
C PHE A 34 -1.01 0.41 4.57
N ILE A 35 -0.69 1.67 4.28
CA ILE A 35 0.12 2.54 5.13
C ILE A 35 -0.71 3.74 5.56
N SER A 36 -0.75 4.00 6.86
CA SER A 36 -1.32 5.23 7.42
C SER A 36 -0.31 5.92 8.32
N CYS A 37 0.00 7.18 8.02
CA CYS A 37 0.87 7.98 8.88
C CYS A 37 0.08 8.52 10.08
N HIS A 38 0.67 8.45 11.27
CA HIS A 38 0.06 9.03 12.49
C HIS A 38 0.36 10.52 12.66
N VAL A 39 1.26 11.09 11.86
CA VAL A 39 1.68 12.49 11.98
C VAL A 39 0.88 13.41 11.07
N CYS A 40 0.84 13.10 9.77
CA CYS A 40 0.11 13.89 8.78
C CYS A 40 -1.20 13.23 8.33
N GLU A 41 -1.55 12.07 8.89
CA GLU A 41 -2.78 11.32 8.60
C GLU A 41 -2.93 10.87 7.14
N VAL A 42 -1.87 11.01 6.35
CA VAL A 42 -1.82 10.56 4.96
C VAL A 42 -1.89 9.04 4.89
N ARG A 43 -2.69 8.56 3.94
CA ARG A 43 -2.90 7.14 3.67
C ARG A 43 -2.36 6.82 2.29
N ALA A 44 -1.63 5.72 2.20
CA ALA A 44 -1.07 5.22 0.96
C ALA A 44 -1.33 3.72 0.85
N TRP A 45 -1.48 3.26 -0.38
CA TRP A 45 -1.66 1.86 -0.71
C TRP A 45 -0.53 1.43 -1.61
N PHE A 46 0.04 0.27 -1.32
CA PHE A 46 1.10 -0.30 -2.13
C PHE A 46 0.68 -1.68 -2.58
N SER A 47 0.93 -2.05 -3.84
CA SER A 47 0.83 -3.43 -4.31
C SER A 47 2.21 -3.98 -4.59
N GLN A 48 2.36 -5.27 -4.38
CA GLN A 48 3.57 -5.98 -4.74
C GLN A 48 3.53 -6.33 -6.24
N ASP A 49 4.61 -6.04 -6.97
CA ASP A 49 4.77 -6.45 -8.36
C ASP A 49 5.38 -7.87 -8.47
N GLU A 50 5.39 -8.44 -9.68
CA GLU A 50 5.88 -9.80 -9.94
C GLU A 50 7.38 -10.00 -9.60
N ALA A 51 8.18 -8.93 -9.59
CA ALA A 51 9.57 -8.92 -9.16
C ALA A 51 9.75 -8.71 -7.64
N GLY A 52 8.65 -8.57 -6.89
CA GLY A 52 8.66 -8.40 -5.44
C GLY A 52 8.91 -6.97 -4.95
N GLY A 53 8.84 -5.97 -5.83
CA GLY A 53 8.89 -4.57 -5.47
C GLY A 53 7.53 -4.03 -5.00
N TRP A 54 7.55 -2.96 -4.22
CA TRP A 54 6.34 -2.27 -3.79
C TRP A 54 6.10 -1.04 -4.65
N THR A 55 4.94 -0.98 -5.30
CA THR A 55 4.49 0.16 -6.08
C THR A 55 3.27 0.81 -5.44
N SER A 56 3.29 2.13 -5.30
CA SER A 56 2.13 2.90 -4.83
C SER A 56 0.99 2.83 -5.84
N ILE A 57 -0.21 2.53 -5.35
CA ILE A 57 -1.43 2.48 -6.15
C ILE A 57 -2.50 3.42 -5.56
N PRO A 58 -3.35 4.03 -6.39
CA PRO A 58 -4.43 4.86 -5.90
C PRO A 58 -5.50 4.00 -5.22
N ILE A 59 -6.20 4.59 -4.24
CA ILE A 59 -7.30 3.93 -3.53
C ILE A 59 -8.40 3.43 -4.47
N ALA A 60 -8.67 4.13 -5.58
CA ALA A 60 -9.64 3.72 -6.58
C ALA A 60 -9.31 2.31 -7.11
N SER A 61 -8.06 2.03 -7.47
CA SER A 61 -7.64 0.71 -7.95
C SER A 61 -7.74 -0.37 -6.86
N VAL A 62 -7.52 -0.02 -5.60
CA VAL A 62 -7.75 -0.95 -4.48
C VAL A 62 -9.23 -1.29 -4.36
N LEU A 63 -10.10 -0.29 -4.43
CA LEU A 63 -11.56 -0.48 -4.36
C LEU A 63 -12.07 -1.31 -5.54
N GLU A 64 -11.59 -1.05 -6.76
CA GLU A 64 -11.93 -1.83 -7.95
C GLU A 64 -11.53 -3.31 -7.81
N ARG A 65 -10.33 -3.58 -7.30
CA ARG A 65 -9.84 -4.95 -7.04
C ARG A 65 -10.53 -5.64 -5.85
N SER A 66 -11.01 -4.85 -4.89
CA SER A 66 -11.74 -5.34 -3.71
C SER A 66 -13.24 -5.51 -3.97
N ALA A 67 -13.76 -4.89 -5.02
CA ALA A 67 -15.15 -5.01 -5.40
C ALA A 67 -15.41 -6.46 -5.81
N ARG A 68 -16.23 -7.17 -5.03
CA ARG A 68 -16.75 -8.47 -5.46
C ARG A 68 -17.48 -8.27 -6.79
N LYS A 69 -16.99 -8.91 -7.85
CA LYS A 69 -17.74 -9.04 -9.10
C LYS A 69 -19.06 -9.74 -8.76
N PRO A 70 -20.24 -9.11 -8.97
CA PRO A 70 -21.49 -9.84 -8.86
C PRO A 70 -21.46 -10.96 -9.89
N ARG A 71 -21.69 -12.19 -9.42
CA ARG A 71 -21.71 -13.41 -10.21
C ARG A 71 -22.93 -13.47 -11.10
#